data_AF-K1T6S3-F1
#
_entry.id   AF-K1T6S3-F1
#
_cell.length_a   1.000
_cell.length_b   1.000
_cell.length_c   1.000
_cell.angle_alpha   90.00
_cell.angle_beta   90.00
_cell.angle_gamma   90.00
#
_symmetry.space_group_name_H-M   'P 1'
#
loop_
_entity.id
_entity.type
_entity.pdbx_description
1 polymer ?
#
loop_
_entity_poly.entity_id
_entity_poly.type
_entity_poly.pdbx_seq_one_letter_code
_entity_poly.pdbx_strand_id
1 'polypeptide(L)'
;MVNHHEGELVNVLDTYGVGDAISTHHPALRGFYDQVIMDLTEENVRETAKKSDVIMIQVPSGDVAKWAEIVLAEDCAIIDIGADIRFRDVDVW
;
A
#
# COMPACT_ATOMS: atom_id res chain seq x y z
N MET A 1 -4.83 10.72 -0.77
CA MET A 1 -3.88 11.61 -1.46
C MET A 1 -4.49 12.60 -2.45
N VAL A 2 -5.66 12.35 -3.07
CA VAL A 2 -6.25 13.19 -4.15
C VAL A 2 -6.17 14.71 -3.95
N ASN A 3 -6.23 15.21 -2.70
CA ASN A 3 -6.13 16.63 -2.36
C ASN A 3 -5.05 16.94 -1.31
N HIS A 4 -4.07 16.06 -1.14
CA HIS A 4 -2.94 16.32 -0.23
C HIS A 4 -1.89 17.15 -0.96
N HIS A 5 -1.67 18.39 -0.52
CA HIS A 5 -0.79 19.33 -1.23
C HIS A 5 0.69 18.92 -1.28
N GLU A 6 1.12 18.07 -0.35
CA GLU A 6 2.52 17.66 -0.19
C GLU A 6 2.73 16.17 -0.44
N GLY A 7 1.84 15.51 -1.19
CA GLY A 7 2.20 14.17 -1.63
C GLY A 7 1.40 13.67 -2.81
N GLU A 8 1.89 12.58 -3.35
CA GLU A 8 1.39 11.98 -4.57
C GLU A 8 1.20 10.47 -4.39
N LEU A 9 0.43 9.88 -5.30
CA LEU A 9 0.26 8.43 -5.38
C LEU A 9 1.37 7.88 -6.28
N VAL A 10 2.30 7.12 -5.70
CA VAL A 10 3.41 6.51 -6.46
C VAL A 10 2.92 5.26 -7.20
N ASN A 11 2.51 4.22 -6.47
CA ASN A 11 2.00 2.97 -7.02
C ASN A 11 0.75 2.50 -6.26
N VAL A 12 0.03 1.58 -6.88
CA VAL A 12 -1.09 0.83 -6.28
C VAL A 12 -0.83 -0.64 -6.53
N LEU A 13 -0.86 -1.45 -5.47
CA LEU A 13 -0.64 -2.89 -5.53
C LEU A 13 -1.88 -3.62 -5.02
N ASP A 14 -2.31 -4.64 -5.74
CA ASP A 14 -3.45 -5.50 -5.38
C ASP A 14 -3.33 -6.85 -6.10
N THR A 15 -4.13 -7.83 -5.67
CA THR A 15 -4.26 -9.17 -6.24
C THR A 15 -5.43 -9.31 -7.21
N TYR A 16 -6.40 -8.38 -7.24
CA TYR A 16 -7.62 -8.50 -8.05
C TYR A 16 -7.58 -7.65 -9.33
N GLY A 17 -7.22 -6.36 -9.23
CA GLY A 17 -7.31 -5.41 -10.34
C GLY A 17 -6.08 -5.33 -11.26
N VAL A 18 -5.16 -6.30 -11.21
CA VAL A 18 -3.84 -6.22 -11.86
C VAL A 18 -3.96 -5.91 -13.36
N GLY A 19 -3.24 -4.87 -13.80
CA GLY A 19 -3.22 -4.42 -15.19
C GLY A 19 -4.30 -3.39 -15.55
N ASP A 20 -5.33 -3.21 -14.73
CA ASP A 20 -6.30 -2.13 -14.90
C ASP A 20 -5.81 -0.83 -14.29
N ALA A 21 -6.24 0.31 -14.84
CA ALA A 21 -6.13 1.59 -14.15
C ALA A 21 -7.00 1.58 -12.88
N ILE A 22 -6.50 2.13 -11.77
CA ILE A 22 -7.24 2.19 -10.50
C ILE A 22 -8.62 2.86 -10.63
N SER A 23 -8.76 3.83 -11.54
CA SER A 23 -10.02 4.53 -11.80
C SER A 23 -11.08 3.71 -12.54
N THR A 24 -10.74 2.53 -13.03
CA THR A 24 -11.70 1.53 -13.53
C THR A 24 -12.52 0.98 -12.36
N HIS A 25 -11.84 0.63 -11.26
CA HIS A 25 -12.45 0.05 -10.04
C HIS A 25 -13.00 1.12 -9.10
N HIS A 26 -12.39 2.32 -9.11
CA HIS A 26 -12.83 3.46 -8.33
C HIS A 26 -13.13 4.67 -9.24
N PRO A 27 -14.31 4.73 -9.88
CA PRO A 27 -14.68 5.80 -10.82
C PRO A 27 -14.53 7.23 -10.30
N ALA A 28 -14.63 7.44 -8.99
CA ALA A 28 -14.43 8.74 -8.35
C ALA A 28 -12.99 9.28 -8.47
N LEU A 29 -12.02 8.43 -8.82
CA LEU A 29 -10.63 8.82 -9.03
C LEU A 29 -10.34 9.30 -10.47
N ARG A 30 -11.31 9.23 -11.39
CA ARG A 30 -11.13 9.69 -12.78
C ARG A 30 -10.79 11.17 -12.82
N GLY A 31 -9.75 11.53 -13.56
CA GLY A 31 -9.20 12.88 -13.61
C GLY A 31 -8.26 13.23 -12.45
N PHE A 32 -8.07 12.32 -11.49
CA PHE A 32 -7.12 12.47 -10.39
C PHE A 32 -5.99 11.45 -10.47
N TYR A 33 -6.32 10.15 -10.58
CA TYR A 33 -5.36 9.05 -10.61
C TYR A 33 -5.74 7.99 -11.65
N ASP A 34 -4.76 7.52 -12.39
CA ASP A 34 -4.90 6.50 -13.44
C ASP A 34 -3.76 5.46 -13.42
N GLN A 35 -2.98 5.40 -12.33
CA GLN A 35 -1.96 4.40 -12.10
C GLN A 35 -2.52 3.00 -12.37
N VAL A 36 -1.75 2.22 -13.12
CA VAL A 36 -2.04 0.81 -13.38
C VAL A 36 -1.76 0.03 -12.12
N ILE A 37 -2.73 -0.80 -11.70
CA ILE A 37 -2.60 -1.66 -10.54
C ILE A 37 -1.52 -2.71 -10.83
N MET A 38 -0.51 -2.72 -9.99
CA MET A 38 0.58 -3.70 -10.02
C MET A 38 0.19 -4.93 -9.20
N ASP A 39 0.74 -6.09 -9.56
CA ASP A 39 0.55 -7.31 -8.78
C ASP A 39 1.21 -7.19 -7.39
N LEU A 40 0.58 -7.74 -6.36
CA LEU A 40 1.09 -7.72 -4.99
C LEU A 40 2.15 -8.82 -4.81
N THR A 41 3.37 -8.53 -5.25
CA THR A 41 4.56 -9.40 -5.09
C THR A 41 5.60 -8.73 -4.19
N GLU A 42 6.49 -9.53 -3.60
CA GLU A 42 7.60 -9.01 -2.78
C GLU A 42 8.52 -8.06 -3.55
N GLU A 43 8.75 -8.35 -4.84
CA GLU A 43 9.52 -7.48 -5.73
C GLU A 43 8.82 -6.14 -5.95
N ASN A 44 7.53 -6.15 -6.27
CA ASN A 44 6.77 -4.93 -6.51
C ASN A 44 6.63 -4.08 -5.23
N VAL A 45 6.46 -4.72 -4.06
CA VAL A 45 6.45 -4.03 -2.76
C VAL A 45 7.79 -3.36 -2.51
N ARG A 46 8.90 -4.06 -2.74
CA ARG A 46 10.25 -3.51 -2.58
C ARG A 46 10.51 -2.34 -3.52
N GLU A 47 10.19 -2.47 -4.80
CA GLU A 47 10.38 -1.41 -5.78
C GLU A 47 9.48 -0.20 -5.53
N THR A 48 8.32 -0.40 -4.91
CA THR A 48 7.44 0.69 -4.46
C THR A 48 8.03 1.39 -3.24
N ALA A 49 8.55 0.64 -2.27
CA ALA A 49 9.16 1.19 -1.06
C ALA A 49 10.36 2.08 -1.40
N LYS A 50 11.24 1.65 -2.32
CA LYS A 50 12.38 2.46 -2.80
C LYS A 50 12.00 3.81 -3.41
N LYS A 51 10.75 3.97 -3.85
CA LYS A 51 10.24 5.17 -4.53
C LYS A 51 9.27 5.97 -3.67
N SER A 52 9.02 5.55 -2.43
CA SER A 52 7.99 6.12 -1.58
C SER A 52 8.56 6.49 -0.22
N ASP A 53 8.16 7.63 0.32
CA ASP A 53 8.48 7.99 1.72
C ASP A 53 7.62 7.19 2.71
N VAL A 54 6.41 6.81 2.29
CA VAL A 54 5.44 6.07 3.11
C VAL A 54 4.61 5.11 2.27
N ILE A 55 4.34 3.92 2.81
CA ILE A 55 3.37 2.96 2.26
C ILE A 55 2.22 2.76 3.24
N MET A 56 1.00 2.92 2.72
CA MET A 56 -0.23 2.55 3.43
C MET A 56 -0.58 1.10 3.09
N ILE A 57 -0.72 0.25 4.11
CA ILE A 57 -0.98 -1.18 3.95
C ILE A 57 -2.41 -1.49 4.37
N GLN A 58 -3.16 -2.11 3.46
CA GLN A 58 -4.48 -2.68 3.75
C GLN A 58 -4.54 -4.08 3.13
N VAL A 59 -4.32 -5.08 3.97
CA VAL A 59 -4.27 -6.50 3.60
C VAL A 59 -5.15 -7.30 4.56
N PRO A 60 -5.43 -8.60 4.31
CA PRO A 60 -6.07 -9.47 5.29
C PRO A 60 -5.31 -9.49 6.63
N SER A 61 -6.03 -9.77 7.71
CA SER A 61 -5.43 -9.82 9.05
C SER A 61 -4.35 -10.90 9.13
N GLY A 62 -3.21 -10.55 9.73
CA GLY A 62 -2.04 -11.40 9.90
C GLY A 62 -0.98 -11.23 8.80
N ASP A 63 -1.30 -10.58 7.69
CA ASP A 63 -0.38 -10.46 6.54
C ASP A 63 0.53 -9.22 6.61
N VAL A 64 0.26 -8.25 7.49
CA VAL A 64 1.02 -6.97 7.52
C VAL A 64 2.49 -7.20 7.81
N ALA A 65 2.83 -8.12 8.72
CA ALA A 65 4.21 -8.34 9.16
C ALA A 65 5.15 -8.66 7.98
N LYS A 66 4.69 -9.51 7.05
CA LYS A 66 5.44 -9.87 5.83
C LYS A 66 5.80 -8.63 5.01
N TRP A 67 4.82 -7.77 4.75
CA TRP A 67 5.01 -6.60 3.89
C TRP A 67 5.78 -5.49 4.62
N ALA A 68 5.49 -5.29 5.90
CA ALA A 68 6.18 -4.32 6.74
C ALA A 68 7.69 -4.59 6.80
N GLU A 69 8.12 -5.85 6.91
CA GLU A 69 9.54 -6.21 6.90
C GLU A 69 10.23 -5.73 5.61
N ILE A 70 9.60 -5.92 4.45
CA ILE A 70 10.15 -5.50 3.16
C ILE A 70 10.20 -3.96 3.06
N VAL A 71 9.13 -3.28 3.46
CA VAL A 71 9.03 -1.82 3.37
C VAL A 71 10.04 -1.14 4.29
N LEU A 72 10.15 -1.58 5.54
CA LEU A 72 11.08 -1.03 6.51
C LEU A 72 12.55 -1.28 6.15
N ALA A 73 12.85 -2.38 5.44
CA ALA A 73 14.19 -2.66 4.95
C ALA A 73 14.67 -1.65 3.88
N GLU A 74 13.76 -0.92 3.24
CA GLU A 74 14.07 0.11 2.24
C GLU A 74 13.97 1.55 2.82
N ASP A 75 14.01 1.69 4.16
CA ASP A 75 13.90 2.98 4.88
C ASP A 75 12.61 3.76 4.59
N CYS A 76 11.53 3.03 4.27
CA CYS A 76 10.21 3.58 4.00
C CYS A 76 9.29 3.44 5.21
N ALA A 77 8.54 4.49 5.55
CA ALA A 77 7.59 4.44 6.66
C ALA A 77 6.35 3.58 6.31
N ILE A 78 5.76 2.95 7.32
CA ILE A 78 4.52 2.18 7.16
C ILE A 78 3.35 2.84 7.90
N ILE A 79 2.17 2.77 7.29
CA ILE A 79 0.90 3.03 7.94
C ILE A 79 0.02 1.80 7.71
N ASP A 80 -0.11 0.95 8.73
CA ASP A 80 -1.08 -0.15 8.72
C ASP A 80 -2.49 0.40 8.98
N ILE A 81 -3.39 0.18 8.02
CA ILE A 81 -4.81 0.52 8.16
C ILE A 81 -5.56 -0.64 8.87
N GLY A 82 -5.01 -1.85 8.83
CA GLY A 82 -5.46 -3.04 9.53
C GLY A 82 -5.19 -2.98 11.03
N ALA A 83 -5.27 -4.14 11.70
CA ALA A 83 -5.18 -4.25 13.16
C ALA A 83 -3.87 -4.87 13.64
N ASP A 84 -3.06 -5.38 12.73
CA ASP A 84 -1.92 -6.27 12.99
C ASP A 84 -0.87 -5.66 13.91
N ILE A 85 -0.66 -4.34 13.82
CA ILE A 85 0.33 -3.64 14.66
C ILE A 85 -0.30 -2.64 15.63
N ARG A 86 -1.60 -2.74 15.90
CA ARG A 86 -2.30 -1.84 16.84
C ARG A 86 -2.03 -2.19 18.31
N PHE A 87 -1.90 -3.47 18.61
CA PHE A 87 -1.82 -3.97 19.99
C PHE A 87 -0.38 -4.27 20.37
N ARG A 88 -0.01 -3.89 21.59
CA ARG A 88 1.30 -4.25 22.19
C ARG A 88 1.28 -5.60 22.89
N ASP A 89 0.08 -6.09 23.18
CA ASP A 89 -0.17 -7.35 23.87
C ASP A 89 -0.80 -8.33 22.86
N VAL A 90 -0.09 -9.43 22.59
CA VAL A 90 -0.52 -10.44 21.61
C VAL A 90 -1.76 -11.19 22.07
N ASP A 91 -2.03 -11.25 23.37
CA ASP A 91 -3.23 -11.89 23.90
C ASP A 91 -4.49 -11.03 23.69
N VAL A 92 -4.32 -9.75 23.31
CA VAL A 92 -5.41 -8.82 22.98
C VAL A 92 -5.68 -8.74 21.47
N TRP A 93 -4.67 -9.05 20.65
CA TRP A 93 -4.78 -9.06 19.19
C TRP A 93 -5.72 -10.18 18.72
#